data_AF-A0A661BPD0-F1
#
_entry.id   AF-A0A661BPD0-F1
#
_cell.length_a   1.000
_cell.length_b   1.000
_cell.length_c   1.000
_cell.angle_alpha   90.00
_cell.angle_beta   90.00
_cell.angle_gamma   90.00
#
_symmetry.space_group_name_H-M   'P 1'
#
loop_
_entity.id
_entity.type
_entity.pdbx_description
1 polymer ?
#
loop_
_entity_poly.entity_id
_entity_poly.type
_entity_poly.pdbx_seq_one_letter_code
_entity_poly.pdbx_strand_id
1 'polypeptide(L)'
;MKPFPLGDMPLETFLSEYWQKKPLLIRNGLPHLDSPVAPDVLAGLACEEGVESRLLIQGKTEQEWELKHGPFNDEIFSQLPESHWTLLVQAVDHWIPEAGILLNLFDFIPRWRIDDLMISYASDGGGVGPHFDNYDVFLVQTSGKRKWEIGDIYDETAPLRPDMPVSMLNKFEAIETWILEAGDILYLPPGVGHNGIAEGNDCMTCSVGFRAPSHSEILREYTDYVGLNLSEALRYEDPDLIAQSNTGEITQQTLEKIQDILRKYTEDKELISQWFGRFVTTPKYQQADPLESEGSENTYLIEDLKSHLASGGILVRNESSRFAFEVKADKNILFVDGYCFDPGDRDDYDINELIEILCTEIELSDESFIQTDDNLNLLLKFLQSGAIYLAES
;
A
#
# COMPACT_ATOMS: atom_id res chain seq x y z
N MET A 1 9.19 -21.42 -12.64
CA MET A 1 7.80 -20.98 -12.34
C MET A 1 7.91 -20.14 -11.09
N LYS A 2 7.37 -18.91 -11.11
CA LYS A 2 7.36 -18.02 -9.95
C LYS A 2 6.72 -18.76 -8.76
N PRO A 3 7.31 -18.75 -7.56
CA PRO A 3 6.70 -19.41 -6.41
C PRO A 3 5.36 -18.73 -6.10
N PHE A 4 4.34 -19.53 -5.82
CA PHE A 4 3.00 -19.02 -5.51
C PHE A 4 2.76 -19.15 -4.00
N PRO A 5 2.51 -18.04 -3.27
CA PRO A 5 2.55 -18.04 -1.81
C PRO A 5 1.38 -18.77 -1.14
N LEU A 6 0.44 -19.32 -1.92
CA LEU A 6 -0.65 -20.15 -1.44
C LEU A 6 -0.33 -21.66 -1.44
N GLY A 7 0.90 -22.04 -1.82
CA GLY A 7 1.29 -23.45 -1.95
C GLY A 7 0.41 -24.18 -2.98
N ASP A 8 -0.15 -25.32 -2.60
CA ASP A 8 -1.07 -26.10 -3.44
C ASP A 8 -2.53 -25.60 -3.40
N MET A 9 -2.84 -24.56 -2.61
CA MET A 9 -4.20 -24.03 -2.51
C MET A 9 -4.58 -23.27 -3.80
N PRO A 10 -5.72 -23.60 -4.44
CA PRO A 10 -6.24 -22.82 -5.55
C PRO A 10 -6.57 -21.38 -5.12
N LEU A 11 -6.27 -20.42 -5.98
CA LEU A 11 -6.57 -19.01 -5.75
C LEU A 11 -8.07 -18.78 -5.49
N GLU A 12 -8.93 -19.48 -6.23
CA GLU A 12 -10.39 -19.37 -6.10
C GLU A 12 -10.86 -19.81 -4.72
N THR A 13 -10.22 -20.83 -4.13
CA THR A 13 -10.49 -21.27 -2.75
C THR A 13 -10.06 -20.20 -1.76
N PHE A 14 -8.86 -19.62 -1.92
CA PHE A 14 -8.40 -18.54 -1.06
C PHE A 14 -9.36 -17.34 -1.07
N LEU A 15 -9.74 -16.86 -2.26
CA LEU A 15 -10.63 -15.70 -2.42
C LEU A 15 -12.05 -15.97 -1.89
N SER A 16 -12.58 -17.18 -2.13
CA SER A 16 -13.95 -17.53 -1.73
C SER A 16 -14.09 -17.85 -0.24
N GLU A 17 -13.05 -18.38 0.41
CA GLU A 17 -13.16 -18.85 1.80
C GLU A 17 -12.37 -18.04 2.83
N TYR A 18 -11.28 -17.36 2.44
CA TYR A 18 -10.33 -16.77 3.38
C TYR A 18 -10.20 -15.26 3.25
N TRP A 19 -10.01 -14.74 2.03
CA TRP A 19 -9.83 -13.31 1.80
C TRP A 19 -10.98 -12.49 2.42
N GLN A 20 -10.63 -11.60 3.35
CA GLN A 20 -11.50 -10.78 4.18
C GLN A 20 -12.53 -11.56 5.02
N LYS A 21 -12.23 -12.81 5.39
CA LYS A 21 -13.17 -13.71 6.08
C LYS A 21 -12.59 -14.36 7.32
N LYS A 22 -11.47 -15.09 7.20
CA LYS A 22 -10.88 -15.83 8.32
C LYS A 22 -9.36 -16.01 8.17
N PRO A 23 -8.62 -16.16 9.27
CA PRO A 23 -7.18 -16.45 9.26
C PRO A 23 -6.84 -17.73 8.50
N LEU A 24 -5.64 -17.76 7.93
CA LEU A 24 -5.09 -18.95 7.26
C LEU A 24 -3.61 -19.08 7.52
N LEU A 25 -3.21 -20.25 8.03
CA LEU A 25 -1.81 -20.66 8.10
C LEU A 25 -1.45 -21.51 6.88
N ILE A 26 -0.46 -21.05 6.12
CA ILE A 26 0.09 -21.73 4.94
C ILE A 26 1.48 -22.23 5.32
N ARG A 27 1.59 -23.54 5.56
CA ARG A 27 2.87 -24.16 5.91
C ARG A 27 3.75 -24.26 4.68
N ASN A 28 5.00 -23.81 4.82
CA ASN A 28 6.00 -23.86 3.76
C ASN A 28 5.47 -23.28 2.42
N GLY A 29 4.74 -22.15 2.50
CA GLY A 29 4.15 -21.48 1.35
C GLY A 29 5.19 -20.90 0.39
N LEU A 30 6.35 -20.51 0.92
CA LEU A 30 7.52 -20.09 0.14
C LEU A 30 8.75 -20.89 0.59
N PRO A 31 8.94 -22.12 0.08
CA PRO A 31 10.07 -22.96 0.47
C PRO A 31 11.39 -22.34 0.04
N HIS A 32 12.39 -22.40 0.93
CA HIS A 32 13.75 -21.89 0.67
C HIS A 32 13.80 -20.38 0.34
N LEU A 33 12.84 -19.61 0.84
CA LEU A 33 12.88 -18.15 0.73
C LEU A 33 13.94 -17.60 1.70
N ASP A 34 14.98 -17.00 1.15
CA ASP A 34 15.92 -16.21 1.92
C ASP A 34 15.28 -14.87 2.33
N SER A 35 15.65 -14.32 3.48
CA SER A 35 15.23 -12.97 3.85
C SER A 35 15.70 -11.98 2.78
N PRO A 36 14.82 -11.08 2.28
CA PRO A 36 15.21 -10.12 1.24
C PRO A 36 16.25 -9.11 1.73
N VAL A 37 16.42 -9.00 3.05
CA VAL A 37 17.38 -8.10 3.69
C VAL A 37 17.99 -8.76 4.91
N ALA A 38 19.28 -8.54 5.13
CA ALA A 38 19.97 -8.99 6.34
C ALA A 38 19.63 -8.07 7.54
N PRO A 39 19.64 -8.57 8.79
CA PRO A 39 19.33 -7.77 9.98
C PRO A 39 20.13 -6.47 10.10
N ASP A 40 21.44 -6.51 9.84
CA ASP A 40 22.31 -5.32 9.93
C ASP A 40 21.99 -4.29 8.83
N VAL A 41 21.59 -4.74 7.65
CA VAL A 41 21.18 -3.86 6.55
C VAL A 41 19.83 -3.22 6.88
N LEU A 42 18.90 -3.96 7.49
CA LEU A 42 17.63 -3.41 7.96
C LEU A 42 17.83 -2.36 9.05
N ALA A 43 18.76 -2.59 9.98
CA ALA A 43 19.13 -1.63 11.02
C ALA A 43 19.75 -0.36 10.42
N GLY A 44 20.65 -0.50 9.44
CA GLY A 44 21.23 0.64 8.72
C GLY A 44 20.17 1.44 7.96
N LEU A 45 19.24 0.76 7.27
CA LEU A 45 18.12 1.41 6.58
C LEU A 45 17.25 2.22 7.54
N ALA A 46 17.06 1.75 8.78
CA ALA A 46 16.31 2.47 9.81
C ALA A 46 17.00 3.76 10.32
N CYS A 47 18.27 3.99 9.96
CA CYS A 47 19.02 5.21 10.24
C CYS A 47 18.95 6.25 9.10
N GLU A 48 18.47 5.87 7.92
CA GLU A 48 18.41 6.76 6.75
C GLU A 48 17.28 7.80 6.88
N GLU A 49 17.53 9.02 6.43
CA GLU A 49 16.52 10.07 6.38
C GLU A 49 15.39 9.68 5.41
N GLY A 50 14.14 9.91 5.83
CA GLY A 50 12.96 9.59 5.02
C GLY A 50 12.47 8.14 5.15
N VAL A 51 13.21 7.26 5.83
CA VAL A 51 12.74 5.90 6.15
C VAL A 51 11.91 5.91 7.43
N GLU A 52 10.64 5.52 7.34
CA GLU A 52 9.78 5.37 8.51
C GLU A 52 10.15 4.07 9.26
N SER A 53 10.72 4.24 10.45
CA SER A 53 11.10 3.12 11.30
C SER A 53 10.68 3.34 12.75
N ARG A 54 10.43 2.24 13.46
CA ARG A 54 10.00 2.23 14.86
C ARG A 54 10.74 1.14 15.61
N LEU A 55 11.12 1.45 16.84
CA LEU A 55 11.77 0.51 17.75
C LEU A 55 10.92 0.44 19.02
N LEU A 56 10.40 -0.74 19.32
CA LEU A 56 9.68 -1.02 20.55
C LEU A 56 10.57 -1.82 21.48
N ILE A 57 10.68 -1.38 22.73
CA ILE A 57 11.44 -2.05 23.79
C ILE A 57 10.47 -2.30 24.95
N GLN A 58 10.32 -3.56 25.33
CA GLN A 58 9.56 -3.94 26.50
C GLN A 58 10.47 -3.89 27.74
N GLY A 59 9.98 -3.26 28.80
CA GLY A 59 10.66 -3.16 30.08
C GLY A 59 10.49 -4.42 30.94
N LYS A 60 10.78 -4.30 32.24
CA LYS A 60 10.79 -5.47 33.15
C LYS A 60 9.40 -5.86 33.62
N THR A 61 8.45 -4.92 33.54
CA THR A 61 7.05 -5.15 33.89
C THR A 61 6.19 -5.08 32.64
N GLU A 62 5.03 -5.73 32.67
CA GLU A 62 4.08 -5.74 31.54
C GLU A 62 3.55 -4.33 31.16
N GLN A 63 3.80 -3.33 32.03
CA GLN A 63 3.35 -1.95 31.88
C GLN A 63 4.44 -1.04 31.29
N GLU A 64 5.68 -1.50 31.21
CA GLU A 64 6.80 -0.71 30.71
C GLU A 64 7.00 -1.01 29.22
N TRP A 65 6.61 -0.07 28.36
CA TRP A 65 6.90 -0.09 26.93
C TRP A 65 7.51 1.23 26.52
N GLU A 66 8.61 1.18 25.80
CA GLU A 66 9.23 2.34 25.17
C GLU A 66 9.07 2.24 23.66
N LEU A 67 8.55 3.29 23.03
CA LEU A 67 8.49 3.45 21.59
C LEU A 67 9.44 4.56 21.18
N LYS A 68 10.32 4.25 20.23
CA LYS A 68 11.20 5.24 19.58
C LYS A 68 10.91 5.24 18.08
N HIS A 69 11.02 6.41 17.47
CA HIS A 69 10.86 6.60 16.03
C HIS A 69 12.21 6.95 15.41
N GLY A 70 12.44 6.46 14.20
CA GLY A 70 13.59 6.85 13.41
C GLY A 70 13.49 8.27 12.82
N PRO A 71 14.49 8.71 12.05
CA PRO A 71 15.72 7.95 11.77
C PRO A 71 16.54 7.73 13.04
N PHE A 72 17.13 6.56 13.18
CA PHE A 72 17.97 6.21 14.32
C PHE A 72 19.43 6.63 14.09
N ASN A 73 20.21 6.58 15.16
CA ASN A 73 21.66 6.55 15.07
C ASN A 73 22.12 5.14 15.45
N ASP A 74 23.06 4.58 14.69
CA ASP A 74 23.68 3.26 14.88
C ASP A 74 24.02 2.92 16.34
N GLU A 75 24.43 3.90 17.14
CA GLU A 75 24.77 3.71 18.55
C GLU A 75 23.60 3.19 19.41
N ILE A 76 22.35 3.38 18.96
CA ILE A 76 21.17 2.88 19.66
C ILE A 76 21.15 1.36 19.71
N PHE A 77 21.52 0.69 18.62
CA PHE A 77 21.45 -0.76 18.50
C PHE A 77 22.43 -1.46 19.43
N SER A 78 23.57 -0.80 19.72
CA SER A 78 24.55 -1.27 20.70
C SER A 78 24.09 -1.14 22.16
N GLN A 79 23.03 -0.37 22.42
CA GLN A 79 22.48 -0.11 23.77
C GLN A 79 21.22 -0.92 24.07
N LEU A 80 20.72 -1.68 23.09
CA LEU A 80 19.52 -2.49 23.26
C LEU A 80 19.75 -3.61 24.28
N PRO A 81 18.71 -3.98 25.05
CA PRO A 81 18.78 -5.16 25.88
C PRO A 81 18.96 -6.42 25.02
N GLU A 82 19.41 -7.51 25.64
CA GLU A 82 19.63 -8.79 24.94
C GLU A 82 18.35 -9.39 24.33
N SER A 83 17.16 -9.00 24.82
CA SER A 83 15.86 -9.58 24.46
C SER A 83 14.72 -8.55 24.59
N HIS A 84 13.50 -8.94 24.18
CA HIS A 84 12.25 -8.20 24.36
C HIS A 84 12.20 -6.83 23.65
N TRP A 85 12.72 -6.76 22.44
CA TRP A 85 12.58 -5.60 21.58
C TRP A 85 12.36 -5.98 20.12
N THR A 86 11.78 -5.07 19.35
CA THR A 86 11.59 -5.26 17.92
C THR A 86 11.78 -3.95 17.15
N LEU A 87 12.50 -4.05 16.04
CA LEU A 87 12.64 -3.00 15.03
C LEU A 87 11.62 -3.30 13.91
N LEU A 88 10.87 -2.28 13.51
CA LEU A 88 9.97 -2.30 12.36
C LEU A 88 10.41 -1.21 11.38
N VAL A 89 10.56 -1.56 10.11
CA VAL A 89 10.89 -0.62 9.02
C VAL A 89 9.81 -0.74 7.96
N GLN A 90 9.16 0.37 7.63
CA GLN A 90 8.07 0.42 6.67
C GLN A 90 8.60 0.51 5.25
N ALA A 91 7.78 0.11 4.26
CA ALA A 91 8.05 0.27 2.84
C ALA A 91 9.48 -0.11 2.42
N VAL A 92 10.00 -1.23 2.92
CA VAL A 92 11.37 -1.67 2.59
C VAL A 92 11.50 -2.01 1.11
N ASP A 93 10.40 -2.40 0.48
CA ASP A 93 10.28 -2.60 -0.96
C ASP A 93 10.65 -1.36 -1.79
N HIS A 94 10.51 -0.15 -1.25
CA HIS A 94 10.92 1.08 -1.94
C HIS A 94 12.45 1.27 -2.00
N TRP A 95 13.20 0.59 -1.15
CA TRP A 95 14.63 0.81 -0.95
C TRP A 95 15.49 -0.40 -1.31
N ILE A 96 14.91 -1.60 -1.22
CA ILE A 96 15.61 -2.87 -1.43
C ILE A 96 14.89 -3.64 -2.56
N PRO A 97 15.51 -3.81 -3.74
CA PRO A 97 14.89 -4.52 -4.87
C PRO A 97 14.40 -5.93 -4.53
N GLU A 98 15.14 -6.68 -3.71
CA GLU A 98 14.77 -8.02 -3.27
C GLU A 98 13.48 -8.05 -2.43
N ALA A 99 13.22 -6.99 -1.66
CA ALA A 99 11.96 -6.81 -0.95
C ALA A 99 10.80 -6.55 -1.92
N GLY A 100 11.04 -5.76 -2.97
CA GLY A 100 10.11 -5.58 -4.08
C GLY A 100 9.76 -6.90 -4.78
N ILE A 101 10.75 -7.76 -5.05
CA ILE A 101 10.52 -9.10 -5.64
C ILE A 101 9.59 -9.94 -4.75
N LEU A 102 9.82 -9.94 -3.43
CA LEU A 102 8.96 -10.65 -2.48
C LEU A 102 7.53 -10.10 -2.49
N LEU A 103 7.36 -8.78 -2.42
CA LEU A 103 6.06 -8.12 -2.47
C LEU A 103 5.27 -8.52 -3.74
N ASN A 104 5.98 -8.58 -4.88
CA ASN A 104 5.39 -8.95 -6.15
C ASN A 104 4.92 -10.40 -6.23
N LEU A 105 5.27 -11.29 -5.30
CA LEU A 105 4.67 -12.63 -5.22
C LEU A 105 3.16 -12.59 -4.90
N PHE A 106 2.67 -11.44 -4.43
CA PHE A 106 1.28 -11.22 -4.01
C PHE A 106 0.42 -10.47 -5.04
N ASP A 107 0.90 -10.33 -6.28
CA ASP A 107 0.22 -9.68 -7.41
C ASP A 107 -1.02 -10.44 -7.95
N PHE A 108 -1.36 -11.59 -7.36
CA PHE A 108 -2.65 -12.26 -7.57
C PHE A 108 -3.83 -11.52 -6.90
N ILE A 109 -3.54 -10.59 -5.99
CA ILE A 109 -4.50 -9.58 -5.54
C ILE A 109 -4.24 -8.28 -6.34
N PRO A 110 -5.29 -7.56 -6.78
CA PRO A 110 -5.11 -6.33 -7.56
C PRO A 110 -4.14 -5.35 -6.90
N ARG A 111 -3.15 -4.86 -7.64
CA ARG A 111 -2.06 -4.02 -7.12
C ARG A 111 -2.53 -2.78 -6.35
N TRP A 112 -3.67 -2.18 -6.70
CA TRP A 112 -4.21 -1.04 -5.96
C TRP A 112 -4.58 -1.35 -4.50
N ARG A 113 -4.79 -2.63 -4.17
CA ARG A 113 -5.02 -3.12 -2.81
C ARG A 113 -3.72 -3.34 -2.04
N ILE A 114 -2.59 -3.53 -2.70
CA ILE A 114 -1.30 -3.72 -2.03
C ILE A 114 -0.85 -2.35 -1.51
N ASP A 115 -0.31 -2.31 -0.29
CA ASP A 115 0.24 -1.08 0.28
C ASP A 115 1.77 -1.07 0.20
N ASP A 116 2.43 -1.89 1.00
CA ASP A 116 3.89 -1.93 1.12
C ASP A 116 4.39 -3.26 1.74
N LEU A 117 5.71 -3.41 1.82
CA LEU A 117 6.38 -4.46 2.58
C LEU A 117 7.07 -3.88 3.82
N MET A 118 6.41 -4.02 4.97
CA MET A 118 7.04 -3.77 6.26
C MET A 118 7.88 -4.98 6.67
N ILE A 119 9.12 -4.75 7.14
CA ILE A 119 9.97 -5.82 7.66
C ILE A 119 10.25 -5.55 9.13
N SER A 120 10.08 -6.60 9.95
CA SER A 120 10.44 -6.56 11.36
C SER A 120 11.60 -7.51 11.66
N TYR A 121 12.50 -7.04 12.54
CA TYR A 121 13.45 -7.86 13.26
C TYR A 121 13.07 -7.86 14.74
N ALA A 122 13.15 -9.00 15.41
CA ALA A 122 12.91 -9.11 16.84
C ALA A 122 13.96 -9.98 17.53
N SER A 123 14.37 -9.53 18.72
CA SER A 123 15.11 -10.37 19.67
C SER A 123 14.18 -11.35 20.38
N ASP A 124 14.71 -12.31 21.13
CA ASP A 124 13.91 -13.29 21.87
C ASP A 124 12.83 -12.61 22.74
N GLY A 125 11.58 -13.09 22.68
CA GLY A 125 10.43 -12.48 23.36
C GLY A 125 9.97 -11.13 22.77
N GLY A 126 10.66 -10.60 21.76
CA GLY A 126 10.33 -9.33 21.10
C GLY A 126 9.05 -9.41 20.27
N GLY A 127 8.27 -8.33 20.32
CA GLY A 127 7.00 -8.18 19.61
C GLY A 127 6.39 -6.80 19.85
N VAL A 128 5.20 -6.57 19.30
CA VAL A 128 4.47 -5.30 19.46
C VAL A 128 3.29 -5.38 20.43
N GLY A 129 3.08 -6.56 21.02
CA GLY A 129 1.95 -6.88 21.88
C GLY A 129 0.65 -7.17 21.11
N PRO A 130 -0.42 -7.54 21.84
CA PRO A 130 -1.70 -7.90 21.23
C PRO A 130 -2.42 -6.68 20.65
N HIS A 131 -2.73 -6.73 19.36
CA HIS A 131 -3.39 -5.66 18.62
C HIS A 131 -4.26 -6.23 17.49
N PHE A 132 -4.91 -5.37 16.73
CA PHE A 132 -5.57 -5.72 15.48
C PHE A 132 -5.35 -4.60 14.47
N ASP A 133 -5.47 -4.92 13.19
CA ASP A 133 -5.31 -3.99 12.08
C ASP A 133 -6.58 -3.88 11.26
N ASN A 134 -6.76 -2.76 10.56
CA ASN A 134 -7.90 -2.53 9.67
C ASN A 134 -7.65 -2.98 8.22
N TYR A 135 -6.57 -3.74 8.01
CA TYR A 135 -6.15 -4.20 6.69
C TYR A 135 -5.86 -5.69 6.67
N ASP A 136 -5.92 -6.25 5.45
CA ASP A 136 -5.44 -7.59 5.17
C ASP A 136 -3.89 -7.62 5.25
N VAL A 137 -3.31 -8.70 5.77
CA VAL A 137 -1.85 -8.86 5.81
C VAL A 137 -1.45 -10.32 5.60
N PHE A 138 -0.36 -10.54 4.87
CA PHE A 138 0.37 -11.81 4.90
C PHE A 138 1.68 -11.62 5.67
N LEU A 139 1.82 -12.35 6.76
CA LEU A 139 2.99 -12.40 7.63
C LEU A 139 3.87 -13.56 7.18
N VAL A 140 4.92 -13.25 6.42
CA VAL A 140 5.88 -14.21 5.88
C VAL A 140 7.06 -14.33 6.83
N GLN A 141 7.30 -15.53 7.38
CA GLN A 141 8.46 -15.76 8.23
C GLN A 141 9.68 -16.04 7.35
N THR A 142 10.73 -15.21 7.44
CA THR A 142 11.93 -15.32 6.59
C THR A 142 13.16 -15.83 7.33
N SER A 143 13.28 -15.54 8.63
CA SER A 143 14.32 -16.12 9.49
C SER A 143 13.79 -16.38 10.90
N GLY A 144 14.41 -17.31 11.62
CA GLY A 144 14.04 -17.66 13.00
C GLY A 144 12.64 -18.25 13.13
N LYS A 145 12.04 -18.08 14.32
CA LYS A 145 10.68 -18.54 14.62
C LYS A 145 9.86 -17.47 15.30
N ARG A 146 8.56 -17.44 15.04
CA ARG A 146 7.61 -16.55 15.71
C ARG A 146 6.38 -17.32 16.15
N LYS A 147 6.05 -17.22 17.43
CA LYS A 147 4.79 -17.69 17.98
C LYS A 147 3.72 -16.63 17.73
N TRP A 148 2.73 -16.96 16.93
CA TRP A 148 1.55 -16.16 16.66
C TRP A 148 0.37 -16.68 17.45
N GLU A 149 -0.17 -15.83 18.32
CA GLU A 149 -1.43 -16.04 19.02
C GLU A 149 -2.52 -15.26 18.29
N ILE A 150 -3.64 -15.91 17.97
CA ILE A 150 -4.76 -15.33 17.24
C ILE A 150 -5.97 -15.25 18.16
N GLY A 151 -6.58 -14.07 18.23
CA GLY A 151 -7.75 -13.77 19.05
C GLY A 151 -9.03 -13.61 18.23
N ASP A 152 -10.02 -12.96 18.85
CA ASP A 152 -11.32 -12.67 18.23
C ASP A 152 -11.22 -11.54 17.18
N ILE A 153 -12.35 -11.22 16.56
CA ILE A 153 -12.48 -10.05 15.67
C ILE A 153 -12.86 -8.82 16.51
N TYR A 154 -12.06 -7.77 16.36
CA TYR A 154 -12.20 -6.48 17.03
C TYR A 154 -12.54 -5.39 16.01
N ASP A 155 -13.14 -4.31 16.52
CA ASP A 155 -13.37 -3.06 15.79
C ASP A 155 -12.92 -1.86 16.65
N GLU A 156 -13.15 -0.65 16.15
CA GLU A 156 -12.81 0.62 16.83
C GLU A 156 -13.40 0.79 18.25
N THR A 157 -14.39 -0.02 18.62
CA THR A 157 -15.00 0.01 19.97
C THR A 157 -14.24 -0.86 20.99
N ALA A 158 -13.28 -1.66 20.52
CA ALA A 158 -12.47 -2.52 21.38
C ALA A 158 -11.68 -1.71 22.43
N PRO A 159 -11.72 -2.09 23.71
CA PRO A 159 -11.00 -1.36 24.75
C PRO A 159 -9.49 -1.52 24.57
N LEU A 160 -8.81 -0.41 24.31
CA LEU A 160 -7.34 -0.35 24.24
C LEU A 160 -6.72 0.04 25.59
N ARG A 161 -5.45 -0.28 25.77
CA ARG A 161 -4.63 0.18 26.91
C ARG A 161 -4.29 1.66 26.73
N PRO A 162 -4.80 2.58 27.59
CA PRO A 162 -4.51 4.01 27.46
C PRO A 162 -3.10 4.38 27.96
N ASP A 163 -2.45 3.46 28.67
CA ASP A 163 -1.12 3.62 29.27
C ASP A 163 0.02 3.13 28.36
N MET A 164 -0.29 2.73 27.12
CA MET A 164 0.69 2.19 26.17
C MET A 164 1.04 3.20 25.08
N PRO A 165 2.30 3.22 24.60
CA PRO A 165 2.71 4.09 23.51
C PRO A 165 2.21 3.61 22.13
N VAL A 166 1.66 2.39 22.08
CA VAL A 166 1.08 1.78 20.88
C VAL A 166 -0.33 1.25 21.16
N SER A 167 -1.15 1.16 20.12
CA SER A 167 -2.51 0.60 20.20
C SER A 167 -2.45 -0.87 20.59
N MET A 168 -2.70 -1.17 21.86
CA MET A 168 -2.66 -2.51 22.42
C MET A 168 -4.01 -2.86 23.03
N LEU A 169 -4.52 -4.05 22.77
CA LEU A 169 -5.77 -4.55 23.34
C LEU A 169 -5.66 -4.66 24.87
N ASN A 170 -6.65 -4.12 25.59
CA ASN A 170 -6.68 -4.17 27.05
C ASN A 170 -6.87 -5.60 27.58
N LYS A 171 -7.60 -6.43 26.83
CA LYS A 171 -7.78 -7.86 27.10
C LYS A 171 -7.64 -8.62 25.78
N PHE A 172 -6.80 -9.64 25.80
CA PHE A 172 -6.57 -10.51 24.67
C PHE A 172 -6.60 -11.96 25.16
N GLU A 173 -7.33 -12.80 24.46
CA GLU A 173 -7.40 -14.24 24.69
C GLU A 173 -7.07 -14.94 23.38
N ALA A 174 -6.02 -15.77 23.40
CA ALA A 174 -5.62 -16.55 22.25
C ALA A 174 -6.61 -17.70 22.03
N ILE A 175 -7.31 -17.69 20.91
CA ILE A 175 -8.20 -18.76 20.44
C ILE A 175 -7.39 -19.83 19.71
N GLU A 176 -6.40 -19.39 18.92
CA GLU A 176 -5.47 -20.26 18.21
C GLU A 176 -4.02 -19.83 18.45
N THR A 177 -3.09 -20.76 18.31
CA THR A 177 -1.66 -20.48 18.46
C THR A 177 -0.85 -21.33 17.50
N TRP A 178 0.04 -20.68 16.75
CA TRP A 178 0.92 -21.32 15.79
C TRP A 178 2.34 -20.80 15.96
N ILE A 179 3.32 -21.70 15.86
CA ILE A 179 4.72 -21.32 15.69
C ILE A 179 5.01 -21.38 14.21
N LEU A 180 5.44 -20.27 13.63
CA LEU A 180 5.89 -20.17 12.24
C LEU A 180 7.40 -20.34 12.18
N GLU A 181 7.86 -21.09 11.18
CA GLU A 181 9.27 -21.23 10.81
C GLU A 181 9.52 -20.60 9.44
N ALA A 182 10.78 -20.39 9.05
CA ALA A 182 11.12 -19.81 7.77
C ALA A 182 10.41 -20.51 6.59
N GLY A 183 9.75 -19.73 5.74
CA GLY A 183 8.94 -20.19 4.60
C GLY A 183 7.44 -20.37 4.91
N ASP A 184 7.04 -20.38 6.17
CA ASP A 184 5.63 -20.34 6.55
C ASP A 184 5.02 -18.94 6.35
N ILE A 185 3.73 -18.91 6.02
CA ILE A 185 2.96 -17.67 5.84
C ILE A 185 1.70 -17.73 6.68
N LEU A 186 1.41 -16.66 7.40
CA LEU A 186 0.15 -16.44 8.09
C LEU A 186 -0.62 -15.30 7.44
N TYR A 187 -1.79 -15.58 6.89
CA TYR A 187 -2.73 -14.58 6.42
C TYR A 187 -3.72 -14.19 7.53
N LEU A 188 -3.92 -12.89 7.73
CA LEU A 188 -4.92 -12.33 8.63
C LEU A 188 -5.82 -11.33 7.88
N PRO A 189 -7.15 -11.48 7.95
CA PRO A 189 -8.08 -10.45 7.49
C PRO A 189 -8.20 -9.30 8.52
N PRO A 190 -8.79 -8.15 8.12
CA PRO A 190 -9.01 -7.01 9.00
C PRO A 190 -9.76 -7.38 10.29
N GLY A 191 -9.43 -6.71 11.38
CA GLY A 191 -10.07 -6.83 12.68
C GLY A 191 -9.62 -8.03 13.51
N VAL A 192 -8.95 -9.02 12.93
CA VAL A 192 -8.49 -10.19 13.69
C VAL A 192 -7.40 -9.77 14.67
N GLY A 193 -7.66 -9.96 15.96
CA GLY A 193 -6.69 -9.73 17.01
C GLY A 193 -5.53 -10.71 16.90
N HIS A 194 -4.31 -10.24 17.06
CA HIS A 194 -3.12 -11.08 16.94
C HIS A 194 -1.97 -10.56 17.80
N ASN A 195 -1.10 -11.49 18.21
CA ASN A 195 0.08 -11.20 19.02
C ASN A 195 1.25 -12.09 18.55
N GLY A 196 2.29 -11.47 17.99
CA GLY A 196 3.46 -12.15 17.45
C GLY A 196 4.66 -11.99 18.37
N ILE A 197 5.14 -13.10 18.93
CA ILE A 197 6.26 -13.15 19.88
C ILE A 197 7.39 -13.94 19.25
N ALA A 198 8.57 -13.33 19.10
CA ALA A 198 9.76 -14.02 18.60
C ALA A 198 10.22 -15.12 19.57
N GLU A 199 10.60 -16.28 19.02
CA GLU A 199 11.22 -17.37 19.77
C GLU A 199 12.69 -17.52 19.35
N GLY A 200 13.59 -17.14 20.25
CA GLY A 200 15.02 -17.01 19.97
C GLY A 200 15.39 -15.69 19.30
N ASN A 201 16.68 -15.54 19.01
CA ASN A 201 17.20 -14.40 18.27
C ASN A 201 17.12 -14.65 16.76
N ASP A 202 17.26 -13.60 15.97
CA ASP A 202 17.19 -13.65 14.50
C ASP A 202 15.78 -13.97 13.94
N CYS A 203 14.75 -13.44 14.59
CA CYS A 203 13.38 -13.56 14.10
C CYS A 203 13.08 -12.42 13.12
N MET A 204 12.94 -12.76 11.84
CA MET A 204 12.54 -11.81 10.79
C MET A 204 11.18 -12.18 10.20
N THR A 205 10.31 -11.17 10.09
CA THR A 205 8.99 -11.31 9.49
C THR A 205 8.77 -10.19 8.49
N CYS A 206 8.44 -10.56 7.26
CA CYS A 206 8.01 -9.65 6.20
C CYS A 206 6.48 -9.60 6.18
N SER A 207 5.92 -8.42 6.41
CA SER A 207 4.49 -8.17 6.42
C SER A 207 4.08 -7.54 5.10
N VAL A 208 3.44 -8.32 4.24
CA VAL A 208 2.83 -7.82 3.01
C VAL A 208 1.51 -7.17 3.37
N GLY A 209 1.54 -5.84 3.47
CA GLY A 209 0.40 -5.02 3.85
C GLY A 209 -0.52 -4.76 2.67
N PHE A 210 -1.82 -4.71 2.95
CA PHE A 210 -2.83 -4.25 2.02
C PHE A 210 -3.48 -2.98 2.53
N ARG A 211 -4.16 -2.26 1.65
CA ARG A 211 -4.96 -1.08 1.97
C ARG A 211 -6.41 -1.31 1.58
N ALA A 212 -7.30 -0.74 2.38
CA ALA A 212 -8.73 -0.65 2.10
C ALA A 212 -9.22 0.69 2.67
N PRO A 213 -9.47 1.70 1.80
CA PRO A 213 -9.95 2.99 2.27
C PRO A 213 -11.24 2.86 3.06
N SER A 214 -11.33 3.52 4.22
CA SER A 214 -12.56 3.58 5.00
C SER A 214 -13.65 4.38 4.27
N HIS A 215 -14.92 4.17 4.62
CA HIS A 215 -16.02 4.99 4.09
C HIS A 215 -15.83 6.49 4.38
N SER A 216 -15.22 6.83 5.53
CA SER A 216 -14.91 8.21 5.90
C SER A 216 -13.90 8.83 4.94
N GLU A 217 -12.81 8.10 4.65
CA GLU A 217 -11.80 8.53 3.68
C GLU A 217 -12.38 8.65 2.28
N ILE A 218 -13.15 7.64 1.82
CA ILE A 218 -13.82 7.67 0.51
C ILE A 218 -14.67 8.92 0.37
N LEU A 219 -15.55 9.21 1.34
CA LEU A 219 -16.45 10.35 1.25
C LEU A 219 -15.70 11.68 1.33
N ARG A 220 -14.75 11.82 2.26
CA ARG A 220 -13.99 13.05 2.44
C ARG A 220 -13.18 13.38 1.20
N GLU A 221 -12.32 12.46 0.77
CA GLU A 221 -11.42 12.66 -0.37
C GLU A 221 -12.22 12.85 -1.66
N TYR A 222 -13.34 12.14 -1.85
CA TYR A 222 -14.21 12.35 -3.01
C TYR A 222 -14.82 13.75 -3.00
N THR A 223 -15.38 14.20 -1.87
CA THR A 223 -16.01 15.52 -1.78
C THR A 223 -15.02 16.65 -1.95
N ASP A 224 -13.78 16.50 -1.44
CA ASP A 224 -12.71 17.47 -1.65
C ASP A 224 -12.32 17.54 -3.14
N TYR A 225 -12.13 16.39 -3.79
CA TYR A 225 -11.83 16.31 -5.23
C TYR A 225 -12.92 16.97 -6.09
N VAL A 226 -14.19 16.65 -5.84
CA VAL A 226 -15.32 17.25 -6.57
C VAL A 226 -15.40 18.75 -6.28
N GLY A 227 -15.32 19.14 -5.02
CA GLY A 227 -15.46 20.53 -4.57
C GLY A 227 -14.43 21.48 -5.19
N LEU A 228 -13.18 21.05 -5.33
CA LEU A 228 -12.10 21.85 -5.94
C LEU A 228 -12.34 22.18 -7.42
N ASN A 229 -13.16 21.39 -8.12
CA ASN A 229 -13.43 21.54 -9.56
C ASN A 229 -14.79 22.20 -9.86
N LEU A 230 -15.62 22.44 -8.84
CA LEU A 230 -16.95 23.03 -9.02
C LEU A 230 -16.93 24.55 -9.00
N SER A 231 -17.76 25.15 -9.85
CA SER A 231 -17.97 26.60 -9.85
C SER A 231 -18.84 27.04 -8.67
N GLU A 232 -18.41 28.07 -7.95
CA GLU A 232 -19.21 28.74 -6.90
C GLU A 232 -20.53 29.38 -7.41
N ALA A 233 -20.71 29.46 -8.73
CA ALA A 233 -21.95 29.93 -9.34
C ALA A 233 -23.08 28.89 -9.28
N LEU A 234 -22.77 27.59 -9.15
CA LEU A 234 -23.76 26.53 -8.99
C LEU A 234 -24.32 26.59 -7.57
N ARG A 235 -25.62 26.90 -7.43
CA ARG A 235 -26.27 27.11 -6.12
C ARG A 235 -27.53 26.29 -5.99
N TYR A 236 -27.90 26.04 -4.74
CA TYR A 236 -29.25 25.57 -4.41
C TYR A 236 -30.28 26.60 -4.88
N GLU A 237 -31.38 26.12 -5.44
CA GLU A 237 -32.47 26.96 -5.96
C GLU A 237 -33.85 26.45 -5.51
N ASP A 238 -34.73 27.40 -5.18
CA ASP A 238 -36.11 27.18 -4.80
C ASP A 238 -37.06 28.26 -5.37
N PRO A 239 -37.11 28.43 -6.70
CA PRO A 239 -38.03 29.39 -7.32
C PRO A 239 -39.51 29.14 -6.97
N ASP A 240 -39.85 27.88 -6.67
CA ASP A 240 -41.19 27.43 -6.28
C ASP A 240 -41.40 27.41 -4.74
N LEU A 241 -40.63 28.19 -3.97
CA LEU A 241 -40.74 28.24 -2.51
C LEU A 241 -42.16 28.62 -2.06
N ILE A 242 -42.75 27.77 -1.22
CA ILE A 242 -44.08 27.98 -0.63
C ILE A 242 -43.91 28.55 0.78
N ALA A 243 -44.79 29.48 1.16
CA ALA A 243 -44.81 30.06 2.50
C ALA A 243 -45.01 28.98 3.57
N GLN A 244 -44.10 28.94 4.54
CA GLN A 244 -44.13 27.99 5.65
C GLN A 244 -44.77 28.61 6.89
N SER A 245 -45.47 27.79 7.70
CA SER A 245 -46.04 28.24 8.97
C SER A 245 -44.98 28.46 10.06
N ASN A 246 -43.86 27.73 9.99
CA ASN A 246 -42.74 27.87 10.91
C ASN A 246 -41.47 28.16 10.11
N THR A 247 -40.87 29.35 10.28
CA THR A 247 -39.71 29.78 9.49
C THR A 247 -38.39 29.11 9.89
N GLY A 248 -38.38 28.32 10.97
CA GLY A 248 -37.22 27.51 11.37
C GLY A 248 -37.25 26.08 10.82
N GLU A 249 -38.29 25.71 10.08
CA GLU A 249 -38.43 24.37 9.50
C GLU A 249 -37.54 24.21 8.25
N ILE A 250 -36.73 23.15 8.25
CA ILE A 250 -36.09 22.64 7.04
C ILE A 250 -37.02 21.56 6.50
N THR A 251 -37.71 21.85 5.40
CA THR A 251 -38.73 20.95 4.87
C THR A 251 -38.10 19.66 4.32
N GLN A 252 -38.88 18.59 4.29
CA GLN A 252 -38.48 17.35 3.63
C GLN A 252 -38.12 17.58 2.15
N GLN A 253 -38.86 18.45 1.46
CA GLN A 253 -38.57 18.83 0.07
C GLN A 253 -37.19 19.52 -0.07
N THR A 254 -36.80 20.35 0.91
CA THR A 254 -35.46 20.94 0.95
C THR A 254 -34.38 19.87 1.11
N LEU A 255 -34.56 18.92 2.03
CA LEU A 255 -33.61 17.82 2.25
C LEU A 255 -33.48 16.92 1.02
N GLU A 256 -34.59 16.62 0.33
CA GLU A 256 -34.60 15.85 -0.92
C GLU A 256 -33.78 16.55 -2.01
N LYS A 257 -33.95 17.86 -2.19
CA LYS A 257 -33.13 18.65 -3.13
C LYS A 257 -31.63 18.61 -2.80
N ILE A 258 -31.26 18.72 -1.53
CA ILE A 258 -29.86 18.59 -1.10
C ILE A 258 -29.33 17.19 -1.40
N GLN A 259 -30.14 16.16 -1.14
CA GLN A 259 -29.78 14.78 -1.45
C GLN A 259 -29.63 14.55 -2.96
N ASP A 260 -30.45 15.19 -3.80
CA ASP A 260 -30.34 15.12 -5.26
C ASP A 260 -29.05 15.79 -5.77
N ILE A 261 -28.62 16.89 -5.15
CA ILE A 261 -27.31 17.51 -5.44
C ILE A 261 -26.18 16.53 -5.12
N LEU A 262 -26.24 15.86 -3.96
CA LEU A 262 -25.24 14.85 -3.59
C LEU A 262 -25.26 13.67 -4.58
N ARG A 263 -26.44 13.10 -4.86
CA ARG A 263 -26.64 11.99 -5.80
C ARG A 263 -26.06 12.30 -7.17
N LYS A 264 -26.33 13.49 -7.71
CA LYS A 264 -25.81 13.93 -9.02
C LYS A 264 -24.31 13.70 -9.13
N TYR A 265 -23.54 14.02 -8.10
CA TYR A 265 -22.10 13.83 -8.12
C TYR A 265 -21.70 12.41 -7.72
N THR A 266 -22.36 11.76 -6.77
CA THR A 266 -22.01 10.39 -6.35
C THR A 266 -22.48 9.30 -7.32
N GLU A 267 -23.30 9.62 -8.32
CA GLU A 267 -23.74 8.67 -9.37
C GLU A 267 -22.99 8.87 -10.69
N ASP A 268 -22.13 9.90 -10.79
CA ASP A 268 -21.29 10.13 -11.95
C ASP A 268 -20.09 9.18 -11.94
N LYS A 269 -20.13 8.18 -12.83
CA LYS A 269 -19.16 7.08 -12.88
C LYS A 269 -17.80 7.57 -13.36
N GLU A 270 -17.78 8.51 -14.27
CA GLU A 270 -16.55 9.10 -14.80
C GLU A 270 -15.82 9.89 -13.72
N LEU A 271 -16.54 10.71 -12.93
CA LEU A 271 -15.94 11.40 -11.79
C LEU A 271 -15.42 10.42 -10.73
N ILE A 272 -16.17 9.37 -10.41
CA ILE A 272 -15.73 8.33 -9.47
C ILE A 272 -14.47 7.63 -9.96
N SER A 273 -14.43 7.20 -11.21
CA SER A 273 -13.24 6.54 -11.79
C SER A 273 -12.01 7.46 -11.72
N GLN A 274 -12.15 8.70 -12.20
CA GLN A 274 -11.04 9.65 -12.21
C GLN A 274 -10.53 9.95 -10.80
N TRP A 275 -11.42 10.16 -9.84
CA TRP A 275 -11.03 10.37 -8.46
C TRP A 275 -10.36 9.12 -7.87
N PHE A 276 -11.02 7.96 -7.97
CA PHE A 276 -10.59 6.75 -7.28
C PHE A 276 -9.23 6.29 -7.79
N GLY A 277 -9.03 6.24 -9.11
CA GLY A 277 -7.76 5.85 -9.72
C GLY A 277 -6.60 6.74 -9.27
N ARG A 278 -6.82 8.05 -9.17
CA ARG A 278 -5.83 8.99 -8.62
C ARG A 278 -5.59 8.71 -7.14
N PHE A 279 -6.65 8.67 -6.34
CA PHE A 279 -6.57 8.46 -4.90
C PHE A 279 -5.86 7.16 -4.49
N VAL A 280 -6.07 6.06 -5.23
CA VAL A 280 -5.41 4.78 -4.91
C VAL A 280 -3.97 4.69 -5.39
N THR A 281 -3.59 5.49 -6.39
CA THR A 281 -2.22 5.53 -6.90
C THR A 281 -1.37 6.63 -6.28
N THR A 282 -1.94 7.65 -5.64
CA THR A 282 -1.15 8.65 -4.92
C THR A 282 -0.24 7.99 -3.89
N PRO A 283 1.10 8.20 -3.95
CA PRO A 283 2.04 7.60 -3.02
C PRO A 283 1.83 8.15 -1.61
N LYS A 284 1.94 7.26 -0.61
CA LYS A 284 1.87 7.63 0.81
C LYS A 284 3.11 8.43 1.24
N TYR A 285 4.27 8.01 0.75
CA TYR A 285 5.57 8.64 1.00
C TYR A 285 5.86 9.57 -0.16
N GLN A 286 5.33 10.80 -0.11
CA GLN A 286 5.67 11.81 -1.11
C GLN A 286 7.18 12.11 -1.01
N GLN A 287 7.95 11.55 -1.94
CA GLN A 287 9.10 12.28 -2.46
C GLN A 287 8.52 13.56 -3.10
N ALA A 288 9.23 14.69 -2.94
CA ALA A 288 8.75 16.01 -3.38
C ALA A 288 8.03 15.93 -4.74
N ASP A 289 6.89 16.60 -4.88
CA ASP A 289 6.03 16.55 -6.06
C ASP A 289 6.89 16.60 -7.34
N PRO A 290 6.97 15.50 -8.12
CA PRO A 290 7.83 15.44 -9.29
C PRO A 290 7.48 16.52 -10.31
N LEU A 291 6.21 16.98 -10.32
CA LEU A 291 5.72 18.02 -11.21
C LEU A 291 5.99 19.45 -10.69
N GLU A 292 6.27 19.63 -9.39
CA GLU A 292 6.75 20.91 -8.82
C GLU A 292 8.27 20.97 -8.69
N SER A 293 8.98 19.87 -8.96
CA SER A 293 10.43 19.90 -9.14
C SER A 293 10.81 20.57 -10.48
N GLU A 294 10.57 21.88 -10.57
CA GLU A 294 11.30 22.78 -11.47
C GLU A 294 12.78 22.73 -11.08
N GLY A 295 13.49 21.64 -11.41
CA GLY A 295 14.89 21.47 -11.03
C GLY A 295 15.42 20.05 -10.90
N SER A 296 14.74 18.99 -11.38
CA SER A 296 15.47 17.74 -11.58
C SER A 296 16.57 17.97 -12.62
N GLU A 297 17.83 17.66 -12.29
CA GLU A 297 19.00 17.93 -13.14
C GLU A 297 18.99 17.12 -14.45
N ASN A 298 18.09 16.15 -14.59
CA ASN A 298 17.98 15.26 -15.75
C ASN A 298 16.74 15.58 -16.60
N THR A 299 16.87 16.54 -17.52
CA THR A 299 15.91 16.70 -18.61
C THR A 299 16.12 15.59 -19.64
N TYR A 300 15.39 14.49 -19.51
CA TYR A 300 15.36 13.45 -20.55
C TYR A 300 14.72 13.97 -21.84
N LEU A 301 15.21 13.49 -22.98
CA LEU A 301 14.60 13.66 -24.31
C LEU A 301 14.18 12.31 -24.88
N ILE A 302 13.23 12.33 -25.84
CA ILE A 302 12.80 11.11 -26.57
C ILE A 302 14.00 10.39 -27.22
N GLU A 303 14.98 11.13 -27.71
CA GLU A 303 16.17 10.54 -28.34
C GLU A 303 17.06 9.80 -27.33
N ASP A 304 17.10 10.23 -26.06
CA ASP A 304 17.83 9.53 -25.01
C ASP A 304 17.17 8.17 -24.73
N LEU A 305 15.84 8.16 -24.62
CA LEU A 305 15.05 6.93 -24.45
C LEU A 305 15.30 5.95 -25.60
N LYS A 306 15.19 6.42 -26.85
CA LYS A 306 15.44 5.59 -28.03
C LYS A 306 16.87 5.05 -28.06
N SER A 307 17.86 5.89 -27.75
CA SER A 307 19.26 5.49 -27.75
C SER A 307 19.57 4.46 -26.66
N HIS A 308 18.97 4.61 -25.47
CA HIS A 308 19.14 3.69 -24.34
C HIS A 308 18.61 2.30 -24.67
N LEU A 309 17.37 2.21 -25.16
CA LEU A 309 16.75 0.95 -25.58
C LEU A 309 17.52 0.31 -26.74
N ALA A 310 17.92 1.09 -27.75
CA ALA A 310 18.70 0.59 -28.88
C ALA A 310 20.09 0.05 -28.49
N SER A 311 20.63 0.50 -27.35
CA SER A 311 21.87 -0.05 -26.77
C SER A 311 21.65 -1.31 -25.92
N GLY A 312 20.41 -1.79 -25.81
CA GLY A 312 20.01 -2.93 -24.98
C GLY A 312 19.66 -2.57 -23.54
N GLY A 313 19.53 -1.28 -23.21
CA GLY A 313 19.06 -0.85 -21.90
C GLY A 313 17.57 -1.15 -21.70
N ILE A 314 17.12 -1.12 -20.44
CA ILE A 314 15.74 -1.40 -20.06
C ILE A 314 15.12 -0.19 -19.33
N LEU A 315 13.80 -0.14 -19.31
CA LEU A 315 13.03 0.73 -18.43
C LEU A 315 12.59 -0.06 -17.20
N VAL A 316 12.70 0.55 -16.02
CA VAL A 316 12.27 -0.07 -14.77
C VAL A 316 11.28 0.84 -14.08
N ARG A 317 10.18 0.28 -13.58
CA ARG A 317 9.26 1.01 -12.72
C ARG A 317 9.93 1.34 -11.40
N ASN A 318 9.78 2.59 -10.97
CA ASN A 318 10.18 2.98 -9.63
C ASN A 318 9.39 2.16 -8.61
N GLU A 319 10.11 1.59 -7.65
CA GLU A 319 9.61 0.69 -6.62
C GLU A 319 8.56 1.38 -5.74
N SER A 320 8.66 2.71 -5.58
CA SER A 320 7.71 3.51 -4.82
C SER A 320 6.49 3.98 -5.61
N SER A 321 6.49 3.80 -6.94
CA SER A 321 5.42 4.28 -7.81
C SER A 321 4.29 3.28 -8.00
N ARG A 322 3.06 3.79 -7.96
CA ARG A 322 1.84 2.98 -8.04
C ARG A 322 1.15 3.19 -9.38
N PHE A 323 1.02 2.10 -10.13
CA PHE A 323 0.36 2.07 -11.42
C PHE A 323 -0.93 1.27 -11.32
N ALA A 324 -2.02 1.82 -11.87
CA ALA A 324 -3.29 1.14 -12.03
C ALA A 324 -3.99 1.64 -13.29
N PHE A 325 -4.93 0.86 -13.83
CA PHE A 325 -5.71 1.30 -14.98
C PHE A 325 -7.17 0.87 -14.88
N GLU A 326 -8.04 1.60 -15.56
CA GLU A 326 -9.43 1.24 -15.81
C GLU A 326 -9.59 0.88 -17.29
N VAL A 327 -10.23 -0.26 -17.56
CA VAL A 327 -10.65 -0.64 -18.91
C VAL A 327 -12.01 -0.02 -19.22
N LYS A 328 -12.08 0.78 -20.29
CA LYS A 328 -13.33 1.26 -20.89
C LYS A 328 -13.59 0.51 -22.21
N ALA A 329 -14.72 0.80 -22.85
CA ALA A 329 -15.15 0.07 -24.04
C ALA A 329 -14.19 0.20 -25.24
N ASP A 330 -13.46 1.31 -25.31
CA ASP A 330 -12.63 1.74 -26.44
C ASP A 330 -11.21 2.19 -26.03
N LYS A 331 -10.91 2.24 -24.72
CA LYS A 331 -9.64 2.76 -24.21
C LYS A 331 -9.34 2.29 -22.79
N ASN A 332 -8.07 2.31 -22.44
CA ASN A 332 -7.60 2.17 -21.08
C ASN A 332 -7.25 3.56 -20.51
N ILE A 333 -7.70 3.86 -19.29
CA ILE A 333 -7.30 5.04 -18.54
C ILE A 333 -6.22 4.63 -17.54
N LEU A 334 -5.04 5.24 -17.64
CA LEU A 334 -3.90 4.94 -16.78
C LEU A 334 -3.82 5.94 -15.62
N PHE A 335 -3.56 5.41 -14.44
CA PHE A 335 -3.30 6.17 -13.22
C PHE A 335 -1.91 5.83 -12.70
N VAL A 336 -1.09 6.86 -12.47
CA VAL A 336 0.28 6.72 -11.94
C VAL A 336 0.52 7.83 -10.93
N ASP A 337 0.80 7.46 -9.68
CA ASP A 337 1.15 8.41 -8.62
C ASP A 337 0.15 9.59 -8.46
N GLY A 338 -1.15 9.33 -8.64
CA GLY A 338 -2.20 10.36 -8.58
C GLY A 338 -2.40 11.16 -9.88
N TYR A 339 -1.53 10.97 -10.88
CA TYR A 339 -1.75 11.44 -12.25
C TYR A 339 -2.76 10.52 -12.97
N CYS A 340 -3.56 11.10 -13.87
CA CYS A 340 -4.47 10.37 -14.74
C CYS A 340 -4.15 10.72 -16.19
N PHE A 341 -3.96 9.68 -16.99
CA PHE A 341 -3.77 9.73 -18.43
C PHE A 341 -4.99 9.11 -19.12
N ASP A 342 -5.76 9.96 -19.82
CA ASP A 342 -6.82 9.55 -20.72
C ASP A 342 -6.35 9.79 -22.16
N PRO A 343 -6.21 8.74 -23.01
CA PRO A 343 -5.76 8.89 -24.39
C PRO A 343 -6.77 9.61 -25.32
N GLY A 344 -7.97 9.91 -24.81
CA GLY A 344 -9.10 10.48 -25.57
C GLY A 344 -9.89 9.39 -26.28
N ASP A 345 -10.78 9.77 -27.19
CA ASP A 345 -11.69 8.85 -27.91
C ASP A 345 -11.00 8.12 -29.08
N ARG A 346 -9.72 7.77 -28.89
CA ARG A 346 -8.90 7.05 -29.87
C ARG A 346 -8.75 5.62 -29.38
N ASP A 347 -9.43 4.70 -30.05
CA ASP A 347 -9.15 3.26 -29.95
C ASP A 347 -7.81 2.99 -30.64
N ASP A 348 -6.74 3.32 -29.92
CA ASP A 348 -5.37 3.09 -30.32
C ASP A 348 -4.87 1.85 -29.58
N TYR A 349 -4.65 0.78 -30.34
CA TYR A 349 -4.21 -0.50 -29.80
C TYR A 349 -2.85 -0.37 -29.11
N ASP A 350 -1.93 0.43 -29.67
CA ASP A 350 -0.54 0.51 -29.24
C ASP A 350 -0.41 1.20 -27.87
N ILE A 351 -1.27 2.20 -27.58
CA ILE A 351 -1.28 2.86 -26.27
C ILE A 351 -1.97 2.00 -25.20
N ASN A 352 -3.04 1.28 -25.55
CA ASN A 352 -3.74 0.40 -24.61
C ASN A 352 -2.84 -0.77 -24.18
N GLU A 353 -2.10 -1.35 -25.13
CA GLU A 353 -1.08 -2.38 -24.85
C GLU A 353 0.03 -1.85 -23.94
N LEU A 354 0.55 -0.65 -24.21
CA LEU A 354 1.54 -0.01 -23.34
C LEU A 354 1.02 0.19 -21.90
N ILE A 355 -0.23 0.66 -21.75
CA ILE A 355 -0.85 0.84 -20.42
C ILE A 355 -0.89 -0.48 -19.65
N GLU A 356 -1.30 -1.57 -20.30
CA GLU A 356 -1.37 -2.89 -19.67
C GLU A 356 0.01 -3.42 -19.28
N ILE A 357 1.02 -3.24 -20.15
CA ILE A 357 2.40 -3.62 -19.88
C ILE A 357 2.95 -2.82 -18.70
N LEU A 358 2.78 -1.50 -18.67
CA LEU A 358 3.22 -0.66 -17.54
C LEU A 358 2.58 -1.07 -16.22
N CYS A 359 1.34 -1.53 -16.22
CA CYS A 359 0.67 -1.97 -14.99
C CYS A 359 1.09 -3.39 -14.55
N THR A 360 1.56 -4.23 -15.46
CA THR A 360 1.87 -5.64 -15.22
C THR A 360 3.36 -5.89 -14.99
N GLU A 361 4.20 -5.38 -15.88
CA GLU A 361 5.64 -5.60 -15.90
C GLU A 361 6.38 -4.53 -15.08
N ILE A 362 7.45 -4.96 -14.40
CA ILE A 362 8.33 -4.07 -13.63
C ILE A 362 9.48 -3.59 -14.51
N GLU A 363 10.05 -4.52 -15.28
CA GLU A 363 11.13 -4.29 -16.22
C GLU A 363 10.60 -4.41 -17.65
N LEU A 364 10.79 -3.36 -18.42
CA LEU A 364 10.32 -3.22 -19.79
C LEU A 364 11.55 -3.19 -20.70
N SER A 365 11.77 -4.30 -21.42
CA SER A 365 12.93 -4.50 -22.30
C SER A 365 12.57 -4.62 -23.79
N ASP A 366 11.28 -4.76 -24.13
CA ASP A 366 10.82 -4.95 -25.50
C ASP A 366 10.60 -3.61 -26.21
N GLU A 367 11.21 -3.38 -27.37
CA GLU A 367 10.96 -2.15 -28.16
C GLU A 367 9.54 -2.06 -28.76
N SER A 368 8.68 -3.09 -28.57
CA SER A 368 7.28 -3.08 -29.01
C SER A 368 6.45 -1.93 -28.43
N PHE A 369 6.85 -1.31 -27.32
CA PHE A 369 6.13 -0.16 -26.77
C PHE A 369 6.54 1.21 -27.32
N ILE A 370 7.63 1.35 -28.08
CA ILE A 370 8.09 2.66 -28.61
C ILE A 370 7.63 2.96 -30.04
N GLN A 371 6.53 2.34 -30.48
CA GLN A 371 6.08 2.38 -31.88
C GLN A 371 5.43 3.71 -32.29
N THR A 372 4.85 4.44 -31.33
CA THR A 372 4.11 5.68 -31.59
C THR A 372 4.70 6.85 -30.82
N ASP A 373 4.50 8.07 -31.36
CA ASP A 373 4.88 9.30 -30.66
C ASP A 373 4.10 9.46 -29.34
N ASP A 374 2.84 9.01 -29.29
CA ASP A 374 2.00 9.07 -28.07
C ASP A 374 2.60 8.17 -26.96
N ASN A 375 3.06 6.96 -27.28
CA ASN A 375 3.75 6.07 -26.34
C ASN A 375 5.06 6.68 -25.83
N LEU A 376 5.89 7.22 -26.74
CA LEU A 376 7.16 7.86 -26.39
C LEU A 376 6.96 9.08 -25.48
N ASN A 377 5.94 9.89 -25.76
CA ASN A 377 5.60 11.04 -24.92
C ASN A 377 5.12 10.62 -23.53
N LEU A 378 4.33 9.54 -23.43
CA LEU A 378 3.89 9.00 -22.15
C LEU A 378 5.07 8.47 -21.32
N LEU A 379 5.95 7.67 -21.93
CA LEU A 379 7.15 7.16 -21.26
C LEU A 379 8.09 8.28 -20.84
N LEU A 380 8.31 9.28 -21.70
CA LEU A 380 9.11 10.45 -21.36
C LEU A 380 8.54 11.19 -20.14
N LYS A 381 7.21 11.33 -20.07
CA LYS A 381 6.56 11.96 -18.92
C LYS A 381 6.84 11.18 -17.62
N PHE A 382 6.79 9.86 -17.64
CA PHE A 382 7.06 9.05 -16.45
C PHE A 382 8.55 8.98 -16.09
N LEU A 383 9.45 9.09 -17.07
CA LEU A 383 10.88 9.29 -16.80
C LEU A 383 11.13 10.63 -16.09
N GLN A 384 10.46 11.69 -16.56
CA GLN A 384 10.58 13.02 -15.97
C GLN A 384 9.98 13.10 -14.56
N SER A 385 8.87 12.39 -14.32
CA SER A 385 8.28 12.31 -12.97
C SER A 385 8.99 11.32 -12.05
N GLY A 386 9.98 10.58 -12.55
CA GLY A 386 10.68 9.54 -11.79
C GLY A 386 9.84 8.28 -11.51
N ALA A 387 8.68 8.12 -12.15
CA ALA A 387 7.83 6.94 -11.98
C ALA A 387 8.39 5.70 -12.69
N ILE A 388 9.24 5.92 -13.70
CA ILE A 388 10.11 4.92 -14.30
C ILE A 388 11.53 5.49 -14.42
N TYR A 389 12.53 4.63 -14.51
CA TYR A 389 13.94 5.02 -14.71
C TYR A 389 14.64 4.13 -15.73
N LEU A 390 15.78 4.61 -16.25
CA LEU A 390 16.63 3.87 -17.19
C LEU A 390 17.59 2.97 -16.40
N ALA A 391 17.70 1.69 -16.76
CA ALA A 391 18.67 0.75 -16.20
C ALA A 391 19.42 -0.04 -17.30
N GLU A 392 20.60 -0.56 -16.97
CA GLU A 392 21.32 -1.53 -17.82
C GLU A 392 20.66 -2.92 -17.67
N SER A 393 20.68 -3.73 -18.74
CA SER A 393 20.09 -5.08 -18.78
C SER A 393 20.83 -6.14 -17.98
#